data_AF-A0AAV5TP48-F1
#
_entry.id   AF-A0AAV5TP48-F1
#
_cell.length_a   1.000
_cell.length_b   1.000
_cell.length_c   1.000
_cell.angle_alpha   90.00
_cell.angle_beta   90.00
_cell.angle_gamma   90.00
#
_symmetry.space_group_name_H-M   'P 1'
#
loop_
_entity.id
_entity.type
_entity.pdbx_description
1 polymer ?
#
loop_
_entity_poly.entity_id
_entity_poly.type
_entity_poly.pdbx_seq_one_letter_code
_entity_poly.pdbx_strand_id
1 'polypeptide(L)'
;LAMVWYMEQIPDFLLTIGYAYLLIRIRSSGDKYFSTPFFLFFFTTGVCGIISVVSHVTAARIVYYPQTVILHTLSWVVNHMGALGSTIGKAIIVMHRYLVLSSEDVNEDVSIYVLCLLLEL
;
A
#
# COMPACT_ATOMS: atom_id res chain seq x y z
N LEU A 1 29.80 3.80 1.50
CA LEU A 1 28.49 4.39 1.14
C LEU A 1 27.66 3.46 0.25
N ALA A 2 28.11 3.05 -0.94
CA ALA A 2 27.34 2.14 -1.80
C ALA A 2 26.85 0.85 -1.10
N MET A 3 27.69 0.21 -0.28
CA MET A 3 27.35 -1.03 0.42
C MET A 3 26.24 -0.88 1.48
N VAL A 4 26.07 0.31 2.08
CA VAL A 4 25.02 0.59 3.07
C VAL A 4 23.65 0.64 2.40
N TRP A 5 23.57 1.29 1.22
CA TRP A 5 22.35 1.35 0.42
C TRP A 5 21.84 -0.02 -0.03
N TYR A 6 22.73 -0.99 -0.26
CA TYR A 6 22.31 -2.35 -0.62
C TYR A 6 21.71 -3.11 0.57
N MET A 7 22.24 -2.93 1.79
CA MET A 7 21.74 -3.63 2.98
C MET A 7 20.34 -3.15 3.39
N GLU A 8 20.02 -1.87 3.16
CA GLU A 8 18.69 -1.32 3.42
C GLU A 8 17.65 -1.77 2.39
N GLN A 9 18.05 -2.06 1.15
CA GLN A 9 17.12 -2.48 0.08
C GLN A 9 16.69 -3.95 0.19
N ILE A 10 17.54 -4.83 0.71
CA ILE A 10 17.26 -6.27 0.85
C ILE A 10 15.95 -6.55 1.62
N PRO A 11 15.71 -5.98 2.82
CA PRO A 11 14.47 -6.23 3.55
C PRO A 11 13.26 -5.73 2.76
N ASP A 12 13.34 -4.57 2.12
CA ASP A 12 12.22 -4.01 1.34
C ASP A 12 11.82 -4.92 0.17
N PHE A 13 12.80 -5.50 -0.55
CA PHE A 13 12.54 -6.46 -1.61
C PHE A 13 11.91 -7.76 -1.08
N LEU A 14 12.47 -8.32 -0.01
CA LEU A 14 11.98 -9.58 0.56
C LEU A 14 10.54 -9.41 1.07
N LEU A 15 10.27 -8.27 1.72
CA LEU A 15 8.94 -7.92 2.22
C LEU A 15 7.97 -7.66 1.08
N THR A 16 8.39 -6.98 0.01
CA THR A 16 7.58 -6.75 -1.19
C THR A 16 7.20 -8.06 -1.89
N ILE A 17 8.14 -8.99 -2.04
CA ILE A 17 7.89 -10.31 -2.65
C ILE A 17 6.94 -11.13 -1.79
N GLY A 18 7.17 -11.18 -0.47
CA GLY A 18 6.28 -11.88 0.46
C GLY A 18 4.86 -11.30 0.44
N TYR A 19 4.76 -9.97 0.36
CA TYR A 19 3.49 -9.27 0.29
C TYR A 19 2.76 -9.50 -1.05
N ALA A 20 3.48 -9.47 -2.17
CA ALA A 20 2.94 -9.80 -3.49
C ALA A 20 2.41 -11.25 -3.54
N TYR A 21 3.15 -12.21 -2.99
CA TYR A 21 2.70 -13.60 -2.87
C TYR A 21 1.40 -13.70 -2.06
N LEU A 22 1.31 -12.99 -0.93
CA LEU A 22 0.12 -12.96 -0.09
C LEU A 22 -1.09 -12.38 -0.85
N LEU A 23 -0.91 -11.28 -1.59
CA LEU A 23 -1.99 -10.69 -2.40
C LEU A 23 -2.47 -11.65 -3.50
N ILE A 24 -1.54 -12.33 -4.19
CA ILE A 24 -1.88 -13.34 -5.20
C ILE A 24 -2.66 -14.49 -4.57
N ARG A 25 -2.23 -14.97 -3.40
CA ARG A 25 -2.88 -16.07 -2.69
C ARG A 25 -4.30 -15.71 -2.24
N ILE A 26 -4.49 -14.51 -1.69
CA ILE A 26 -5.83 -13.99 -1.32
C ILE A 26 -6.72 -13.86 -2.54
N ARG A 27 -6.19 -13.39 -3.68
CA ARG A 27 -7.00 -13.28 -4.90
C ARG A 27 -7.41 -14.65 -5.45
N SER A 28 -6.53 -15.65 -5.28
CA SER A 28 -6.72 -17.02 -5.79
C SER A 28 -7.62 -17.89 -4.90
N SER A 29 -7.84 -17.56 -3.63
CA SER A 29 -8.60 -18.42 -2.71
C SER A 29 -10.10 -18.48 -3.03
N GLY A 30 -10.63 -17.55 -3.82
CA GLY A 30 -12.01 -17.61 -4.35
C GLY A 30 -13.13 -17.59 -3.30
N ASP A 31 -12.79 -17.42 -2.02
CA ASP A 31 -13.74 -17.42 -0.91
C ASP A 31 -14.48 -16.08 -0.83
N LYS A 32 -15.78 -16.13 -0.53
CA LYS A 32 -16.63 -14.93 -0.36
C LYS A 32 -16.17 -14.06 0.80
N TYR A 33 -15.48 -14.63 1.78
CA TYR A 33 -14.85 -13.89 2.88
C TYR A 33 -13.79 -12.89 2.40
N PHE A 34 -13.15 -13.10 1.25
CA PHE A 34 -12.16 -12.17 0.70
C PHE A 34 -12.77 -11.03 -0.12
N SER A 35 -14.08 -11.03 -0.32
CA SER A 35 -14.82 -9.91 -0.91
C SER A 35 -15.24 -8.88 0.13
N THR A 36 -14.86 -9.03 1.41
CA THR A 36 -15.19 -8.00 2.38
C THR A 36 -14.44 -6.71 2.05
N PRO A 37 -15.06 -5.56 2.33
CA PRO A 37 -14.47 -4.24 2.14
C PRO A 37 -13.12 -4.07 2.86
N PHE A 38 -12.91 -4.73 4.01
CA PHE A 38 -11.60 -4.80 4.65
C PHE A 38 -10.52 -5.36 3.72
N PHE A 39 -10.80 -6.47 3.03
CA PHE A 39 -9.86 -7.09 2.10
C PHE A 39 -9.64 -6.24 0.84
N LEU A 40 -10.65 -5.48 0.40
CA LEU A 40 -10.48 -4.50 -0.68
C LEU A 40 -9.50 -3.39 -0.28
N PHE A 41 -9.65 -2.77 0.90
CA PHE A 41 -8.71 -1.77 1.39
C PHE A 41 -7.31 -2.35 1.64
N PHE A 42 -7.23 -3.57 2.15
CA PHE A 42 -5.97 -4.29 2.32
C PHE A 42 -5.28 -4.54 0.97
N PHE A 43 -6.05 -4.90 -0.07
CA PHE A 43 -5.50 -5.13 -1.40
C PHE A 43 -5.01 -3.83 -2.05
N THR A 44 -5.81 -2.75 -2.01
CA THR A 44 -5.44 -1.46 -2.62
C THR A 44 -4.22 -0.85 -1.96
N THR A 45 -4.15 -0.84 -0.63
CA THR A 45 -2.97 -0.38 0.14
C THR A 45 -1.73 -1.17 -0.17
N GLY A 46 -1.92 -2.47 -0.37
CA GLY A 46 -0.90 -3.40 -0.80
C GLY A 46 -0.29 -3.04 -2.14
N VAL A 47 -1.14 -2.85 -3.15
CA VAL A 47 -0.73 -2.45 -4.49
C VAL A 47 -0.03 -1.09 -4.47
N CYS A 48 -0.56 -0.09 -3.74
CA CYS A 48 0.10 1.20 -3.56
C CYS A 48 1.49 1.09 -2.94
N GLY A 49 1.65 0.21 -1.94
CA GLY A 49 2.95 -0.06 -1.31
C GLY A 49 3.95 -0.66 -2.30
N ILE A 50 3.55 -1.66 -3.10
CA ILE A 50 4.41 -2.27 -4.12
C ILE A 50 4.84 -1.23 -5.17
N ILE A 51 3.91 -0.39 -5.64
CA ILE A 51 4.19 0.68 -6.60
C ILE A 51 5.23 1.66 -6.05
N SER A 52 5.13 2.01 -4.76
CA SER A 52 6.10 2.89 -4.09
C SER A 52 7.51 2.29 -4.11
N VAL A 53 7.66 1.03 -3.67
CA VAL A 53 8.97 0.35 -3.64
C VAL A 53 9.58 0.23 -5.04
N VAL A 54 8.79 -0.20 -6.03
CA VAL A 54 9.26 -0.33 -7.43
C VAL A 54 9.69 1.02 -7.99
N SER A 55 8.92 2.09 -7.73
CA SER A 55 9.23 3.44 -8.20
C SER A 55 10.47 4.02 -7.52
N HIS A 56 10.64 3.78 -6.22
CA HIS A 56 11.83 4.17 -5.48
C HIS A 56 13.09 3.48 -6.01
N VAL A 57 13.04 2.16 -6.21
CA VAL A 57 14.16 1.39 -6.79
C VAL A 57 14.48 1.89 -8.20
N THR A 58 13.46 2.14 -9.02
CA THR A 58 13.64 2.64 -10.38
C THR A 58 14.31 4.01 -10.38
N ALA A 59 13.83 4.94 -9.54
CA ALA A 59 14.44 6.26 -9.37
C ALA A 59 15.90 6.17 -8.91
N ALA A 60 16.22 5.30 -7.95
CA ALA A 60 17.56 5.12 -7.42
C ALA A 60 18.57 4.53 -8.44
N ARG A 61 18.08 3.87 -9.50
CA ARG A 61 18.92 3.28 -10.56
C ARG A 61 19.08 4.19 -11.78
N ILE A 62 18.21 5.19 -11.95
CA ILE A 62 18.31 6.16 -13.05
C ILE A 62 19.38 7.19 -12.69
N VAL A 63 20.44 7.25 -13.50
CA VAL A 63 21.45 8.30 -13.39
C VAL A 63 20.85 9.63 -13.87
N TYR A 64 21.03 10.68 -13.06
CA TYR A 64 20.50 12.01 -13.35
C TYR A 64 21.22 12.65 -14.53
N TYR A 65 20.56 12.70 -15.69
CA TYR A 65 20.99 13.40 -16.89
C TYR A 65 19.88 14.36 -17.35
N PRO A 66 20.21 15.45 -18.05
CA PRO A 66 19.20 16.41 -18.53
C PRO A 66 18.11 15.77 -19.40
N GLN A 67 18.41 14.67 -20.10
CA GLN A 67 17.45 13.92 -20.91
C GLN A 67 16.54 12.99 -20.08
N THR A 68 16.96 12.60 -18.87
CA THR A 68 16.23 11.66 -18.00
C THR A 68 15.49 12.35 -16.84
N VAL A 69 15.56 13.68 -16.74
CA VAL A 69 14.92 14.48 -15.68
C VAL A 69 13.43 14.18 -15.54
N ILE A 70 12.71 14.10 -16.67
CA ILE A 70 11.27 13.83 -16.65
C ILE A 70 10.97 12.46 -16.03
N LEU A 71 11.73 11.43 -16.43
CA LEU A 71 11.56 10.07 -15.92
C LEU A 71 11.87 9.98 -14.42
N HIS A 72 12.93 10.67 -13.97
CA HIS A 72 13.31 10.74 -12.57
C HIS A 72 12.22 11.44 -11.73
N THR A 73 11.72 12.59 -12.19
CA THR A 73 10.64 13.34 -11.51
C THR A 73 9.35 12.52 -11.44
N LEU A 74 8.95 11.87 -12.53
CA LEU A 74 7.76 10.99 -12.53
C LEU A 74 7.90 9.84 -11.54
N SER A 75 9.06 9.18 -11.52
CA SER A 75 9.32 8.08 -10.57
C SER A 75 9.23 8.55 -9.12
N TRP A 76 9.70 9.77 -8.83
CA TRP A 76 9.63 10.36 -7.50
C TRP A 76 8.20 10.71 -7.08
N VAL A 77 7.40 11.27 -8.00
CA VAL A 77 5.98 11.57 -7.77
C VAL A 77 5.19 10.28 -7.52
N VAL A 78 5.37 9.26 -8.35
CA VAL A 78 4.69 7.96 -8.19
C VAL A 78 5.08 7.31 -6.86
N ASN A 79 6.36 7.39 -6.47
CA ASN A 79 6.80 6.91 -5.16
C ASN A 79 6.08 7.61 -4.02
N HIS A 80 6.01 8.95 -4.03
CA HIS A 80 5.32 9.72 -3.00
C HIS A 80 3.83 9.40 -2.92
N MET A 81 3.16 9.32 -4.07
CA MET A 81 1.74 8.96 -4.14
C MET A 81 1.49 7.55 -3.61
N GLY A 82 2.34 6.58 -3.96
CA GLY A 82 2.25 5.22 -3.45
C GLY A 82 2.46 5.13 -1.94
N ALA A 83 3.44 5.85 -1.40
CA ALA A 83 3.73 5.91 0.03
C ALA A 83 2.57 6.54 0.82
N LEU A 84 2.03 7.66 0.33
CA LEU A 84 0.85 8.30 0.92
C LEU A 84 -0.37 7.39 0.88
N GLY A 85 -0.66 6.78 -0.27
CA GLY A 85 -1.79 5.84 -0.41
C GLY A 85 -1.67 4.63 0.52
N SER A 86 -0.47 4.07 0.66
CA SER A 86 -0.21 2.97 1.59
C SER A 86 -0.40 3.39 3.05
N THR A 87 0.08 4.59 3.42
CA THR A 87 -0.04 5.11 4.79
C THR A 87 -1.50 5.41 5.15
N ILE A 88 -2.22 6.11 4.27
CA ILE A 88 -3.63 6.47 4.45
C ILE A 88 -4.46 5.20 4.58
N GLY A 89 -4.31 4.24 3.67
CA GLY A 89 -5.17 3.06 3.75
C GLY A 89 -4.80 2.12 4.91
N LYS A 90 -3.54 2.10 5.39
CA LYS A 90 -3.22 1.44 6.67
C LYS A 90 -3.91 2.13 7.84
N ALA A 91 -3.95 3.46 7.87
CA ALA A 91 -4.70 4.19 8.89
C ALA A 91 -6.20 3.86 8.82
N ILE A 92 -6.78 3.78 7.62
CA ILE A 92 -8.18 3.35 7.40
C ILE A 92 -8.42 1.94 7.94
N ILE A 93 -7.54 0.98 7.65
CA ILE A 93 -7.65 -0.41 8.15
C ILE A 93 -7.62 -0.44 9.69
N VAL A 94 -6.75 0.34 10.31
CA VAL A 94 -6.66 0.44 11.77
C VAL A 94 -7.92 1.06 12.35
N MET A 95 -8.41 2.16 11.77
CA MET A 95 -9.65 2.81 12.19
C MET A 95 -10.86 1.90 12.04
N HIS A 96 -10.97 1.19 10.91
CA HIS A 96 -12.02 0.20 10.67
C HIS A 96 -12.00 -0.89 11.75
N ARG A 97 -10.83 -1.49 12.02
CA ARG A 97 -10.71 -2.51 13.08
C ARG A 97 -11.00 -1.96 14.47
N TYR A 98 -10.60 -0.72 14.75
CA TYR A 98 -10.90 -0.07 16.01
C TYR A 98 -12.41 0.11 16.20
N LEU A 99 -13.13 0.57 15.17
CA LEU A 99 -14.59 0.74 15.21
C LEU A 99 -15.32 -0.59 15.39
N VAL A 100 -14.90 -1.63 14.67
CA VAL A 100 -15.46 -2.99 14.78
C VAL A 100 -15.23 -3.59 16.17
N LEU A 101 -14.07 -3.36 16.79
CA LEU A 101 -13.78 -3.86 18.14
C LEU A 101 -14.41 -3.01 19.25
N SER A 102 -14.62 -1.72 19.02
CA SER A 102 -15.17 -0.79 20.00
C SER A 102 -16.71 -0.85 20.11
N SER A 103 -17.38 -1.52 19.18
CA SER A 103 -18.84 -1.54 19.13
C SER A 103 -19.34 -2.98 19.22
N GLU A 104 -20.08 -3.31 20.28
CA GLU A 104 -20.59 -4.68 20.51
C GLU A 104 -21.62 -5.13 19.44
N ASP A 105 -22.20 -4.21 18.66
CA ASP A 105 -23.28 -4.48 17.69
C ASP A 105 -23.06 -3.90 16.27
N VAL A 106 -21.88 -3.36 15.92
CA VAL A 106 -21.68 -2.75 14.59
C VAL A 106 -21.27 -3.79 13.56
N ASN A 107 -22.21 -4.08 12.66
CA ASN A 107 -21.99 -4.92 11.49
C ASN A 107 -20.99 -4.27 10.51
N GLU A 108 -20.15 -5.08 9.85
CA GLU A 108 -19.00 -4.59 9.03
C GLU A 108 -19.42 -3.56 7.98
N ASP A 109 -20.58 -3.72 7.35
CA ASP A 109 -21.09 -2.80 6.32
C ASP A 109 -21.32 -1.37 6.83
N VAL A 110 -21.79 -1.21 8.08
CA VAL A 110 -22.09 0.11 8.66
C VAL A 110 -20.79 0.87 9.00
N SER A 111 -19.73 0.15 9.40
CA SER A 111 -18.45 0.76 9.74
C SER A 111 -17.79 1.46 8.55
N ILE A 112 -18.03 1.01 7.32
CA ILE A 112 -17.43 1.60 6.12
C ILE A 112 -18.18 2.83 5.66
N TYR A 113 -19.50 2.85 5.78
CA TYR A 113 -20.27 4.07 5.52
C TYR A 113 -19.84 5.20 6.44
N VAL A 114 -19.64 4.92 7.74
CA VAL A 114 -19.12 5.90 8.70
C VAL A 114 -17.72 6.39 8.31
N LEU A 115 -16.87 5.47 7.84
CA LEU A 115 -15.50 5.80 7.47
C LEU A 115 -15.41 6.59 6.15
N CYS A 116 -16.27 6.30 5.17
CA CYS A 116 -16.44 7.11 3.96
C CYS A 116 -16.96 8.51 4.32
N LEU A 117 -17.94 8.61 5.23
CA LEU A 117 -18.48 9.88 5.69
C LEU A 117 -17.44 10.74 6.43
N LEU A 118 -16.53 10.10 7.18
CA LEU A 118 -15.41 10.75 7.86
C LEU A 118 -14.29 11.21 6.92
N LEU A 119 -14.20 10.64 5.71
CA LEU A 119 -13.20 11.00 4.70
C LEU A 119 -13.68 12.11 3.75
N GLU A 120 -14.99 12.35 3.68
CA GLU A 120 -15.59 13.45 2.89
C GLU A 120 -15.74 14.77 3.68
N LEU A 121 -15.42 14.77 4.98
CA LEU A 121 -15.55 15.91 5.90
C LEU A 121 -14.18 16.54 6.21
#